data_AF-A0A7W5J2L0-F1
#
_entry.id   AF-A0A7W5J2L0-F1
#
_cell.length_a   1.000
_cell.length_b   1.000
_cell.length_c   1.000
_cell.angle_alpha   90.00
_cell.angle_beta   90.00
_cell.angle_gamma   90.00
#
_symmetry.space_group_name_H-M   'P 1'
#
loop_
_entity.id
_entity.type
_entity.pdbx_description
1 polymer ?
#
loop_
_entity_poly.entity_id
_entity_poly.type
_entity_poly.pdbx_seq_one_letter_code
_entity_poly.pdbx_strand_id
1 'polypeptide(L)'
;MKMWKMMWKPALVLLVLQAAACSSIAQKTNNLSDDKIKSQTGGALGYMPEDLTLVSRRTEGTNTYVALKAKDGKEFNCIVNGGNLLSMGMTNPPVCSPKGQPVKAAPFGQ
;
A
#
# COMPACT_ATOMS: atom_id res chain seq x y z
N MET A 1 -45.33 -19.07 -2.16
CA MET A 1 -44.28 -18.47 -3.01
C MET A 1 -43.54 -17.40 -2.20
N LYS A 2 -42.28 -17.63 -1.85
CA LYS A 2 -41.10 -17.02 -2.53
C LYS A 2 -40.78 -15.53 -2.17
N MET A 3 -41.32 -14.95 -1.09
CA MET A 3 -40.99 -13.55 -0.72
C MET A 3 -39.70 -13.39 0.13
N TRP A 4 -39.37 -14.32 1.03
CA TRP A 4 -38.11 -14.28 1.81
C TRP A 4 -36.86 -14.29 0.92
N LYS A 5 -36.87 -15.06 -0.18
CA LYS A 5 -35.72 -15.22 -1.07
C LYS A 5 -35.41 -13.96 -1.90
N MET A 6 -36.29 -12.95 -1.90
CA MET A 6 -36.14 -11.71 -2.68
C MET A 6 -35.50 -10.58 -1.89
N MET A 7 -35.63 -10.54 -0.55
CA MET A 7 -35.03 -9.49 0.30
C MET A 7 -33.53 -9.71 0.59
N TRP A 8 -33.01 -10.93 0.43
CA TRP A 8 -31.57 -11.19 0.60
C TRP A 8 -30.75 -10.69 -0.61
N LYS A 9 -31.32 -10.72 -1.83
CA LYS A 9 -30.61 -10.33 -3.05
C LYS A 9 -30.15 -8.86 -3.11
N PRO A 10 -30.97 -7.84 -2.76
CA PRO A 10 -30.52 -6.45 -2.79
C PRO A 10 -29.56 -6.11 -1.64
N ALA A 11 -29.71 -6.75 -0.47
CA ALA A 11 -28.83 -6.52 0.68
C ALA A 11 -27.38 -6.97 0.40
N LEU A 12 -27.20 -8.07 -0.33
CA LEU A 12 -25.87 -8.54 -0.73
C LEU A 12 -25.18 -7.58 -1.72
N VAL A 13 -25.96 -6.98 -2.64
CA VAL A 13 -25.44 -6.03 -3.64
C VAL A 13 -24.97 -4.73 -2.97
N LEU A 14 -25.73 -4.21 -2.00
CA LEU A 14 -25.34 -3.03 -1.22
C LEU A 14 -24.06 -3.23 -0.41
N LEU A 15 -23.85 -4.42 0.15
CA LEU A 15 -22.64 -4.74 0.92
C LEU A 15 -21.38 -4.77 0.03
N VAL A 16 -21.49 -5.28 -1.20
CA VAL A 16 -20.36 -5.36 -2.15
C VAL A 16 -19.96 -3.96 -2.66
N LEU A 17 -20.92 -3.06 -2.86
CA LEU A 17 -20.66 -1.68 -3.28
C LEU A 17 -19.87 -0.88 -2.23
N GLN A 18 -20.13 -1.13 -0.94
CA GLN A 18 -19.42 -0.47 0.16
C GLN A 18 -17.94 -0.87 0.22
N ALA A 19 -17.61 -2.15 -0.05
CA ALA A 19 -16.24 -2.64 -0.03
C ALA A 19 -15.36 -2.02 -1.14
N ALA A 20 -15.92 -1.85 -2.34
CA ALA A 20 -15.21 -1.19 -3.46
C ALA A 20 -14.97 0.30 -3.20
N ALA A 21 -15.89 0.96 -2.48
CA ALA A 21 -15.75 2.36 -2.09
C ALA A 21 -14.57 2.57 -1.12
N CYS A 22 -14.38 1.66 -0.14
CA CYS A 22 -13.29 1.75 0.82
C CYS A 22 -11.90 1.72 0.16
N SER A 23 -11.67 0.82 -0.79
CA SER A 23 -10.38 0.73 -1.50
C SER A 23 -10.09 1.98 -2.33
N SER A 24 -11.11 2.55 -2.96
CA SER A 24 -10.97 3.79 -3.75
C SER A 24 -10.66 5.00 -2.87
N ILE A 25 -11.29 5.10 -1.70
CA ILE A 25 -11.03 6.17 -0.73
C ILE A 25 -9.62 6.06 -0.17
N ALA A 26 -9.19 4.86 0.23
CA ALA A 26 -7.82 4.63 0.72
C ALA A 26 -6.77 5.08 -0.28
N GLN A 27 -6.97 4.76 -1.56
CA GLN A 27 -6.07 5.14 -2.63
C GLN A 27 -6.03 6.66 -2.84
N LYS A 28 -7.20 7.31 -2.93
CA LYS A 28 -7.30 8.76 -3.19
C LYS A 28 -6.87 9.63 -2.01
N THR A 29 -6.89 9.09 -0.80
CA THR A 29 -6.52 9.81 0.43
C THR A 29 -5.10 9.49 0.90
N ASN A 30 -4.32 8.75 0.12
CA ASN A 30 -2.93 8.48 0.46
C ASN A 30 -2.10 9.76 0.36
N ASN A 31 -1.49 10.15 1.48
CA ASN A 31 -0.72 11.38 1.63
C ASN A 31 0.74 11.10 2.00
N LEU A 32 1.29 9.95 1.59
CA LEU A 32 2.72 9.70 1.76
C LEU A 32 3.51 10.67 0.90
N SER A 33 4.40 11.46 1.50
CA SER A 33 5.37 12.25 0.74
C SER A 33 6.52 11.36 0.29
N ASP A 34 7.22 11.78 -0.76
CA ASP A 34 8.39 11.05 -1.26
C ASP A 34 9.51 11.00 -0.21
N ASP A 35 9.64 12.04 0.62
CA ASP A 35 10.57 12.04 1.75
C ASP A 35 10.19 11.03 2.83
N LYS A 36 8.89 10.87 3.12
CA LYS A 36 8.41 9.84 4.04
C LYS A 36 8.69 8.45 3.46
N ILE A 37 8.43 8.24 2.17
CA ILE A 37 8.71 6.98 1.48
C ILE A 37 10.20 6.64 1.58
N LYS A 38 11.09 7.56 1.18
CA LYS A 38 12.55 7.36 1.25
C LYS A 38 13.02 7.14 2.68
N SER A 39 12.48 7.88 3.65
CA SER A 39 12.81 7.71 5.07
C SER A 39 12.48 6.31 5.58
N GLN A 40 11.27 5.84 5.33
CA GLN A 40 10.82 4.55 5.85
C GLN A 40 11.50 3.38 5.13
N THR A 41 11.60 3.45 3.80
CA THR A 41 12.24 2.40 2.99
C THR A 41 13.75 2.39 3.18
N GLY A 42 14.37 3.55 3.39
CA GLY A 42 15.77 3.67 3.81
C GLY A 42 16.04 2.93 5.11
N GLY A 43 15.19 3.11 6.13
CA GLY A 43 15.28 2.34 7.36
C GLY A 43 15.17 0.82 7.15
N ALA A 44 14.26 0.36 6.28
CA ALA A 44 14.09 -1.07 5.97
C ALA A 44 15.24 -1.66 5.13
N LEU A 45 15.87 -0.85 4.27
CA LEU A 45 16.92 -1.28 3.33
C LEU A 45 18.34 -1.00 3.83
N GLY A 46 18.50 -0.22 4.90
CA GLY A 46 19.81 0.22 5.41
C GLY A 46 20.46 1.36 4.62
N TYR A 47 19.67 2.23 3.99
CA TYR A 47 20.16 3.42 3.27
C TYR A 47 19.69 4.71 3.93
N MET A 48 20.48 5.77 3.78
CA MET A 48 20.00 7.11 4.09
C MET A 48 18.96 7.57 3.05
N PRO A 49 17.98 8.39 3.43
CA PRO A 49 16.95 8.85 2.51
C PRO A 49 17.52 9.56 1.26
N GLU A 50 18.59 10.34 1.43
CA GLU A 50 19.31 11.04 0.38
C GLU A 50 20.09 10.11 -0.57
N ASP A 51 20.28 8.84 -0.21
CA ASP A 51 20.90 7.83 -1.06
C ASP A 51 19.87 7.10 -1.93
N LEU A 52 18.58 7.34 -1.70
CA LEU A 52 17.48 6.70 -2.42
C LEU A 52 16.80 7.68 -3.38
N THR A 53 16.67 7.26 -4.63
CA THR A 53 15.84 7.92 -5.63
C THR A 53 14.55 7.14 -5.82
N LEU A 54 13.40 7.82 -5.73
CA LEU A 54 12.11 7.23 -6.09
C LEU A 54 11.99 7.15 -7.61
N VAL A 55 11.91 5.94 -8.15
CA VAL A 55 11.82 5.68 -9.60
C VAL A 55 10.37 5.64 -10.05
N SER A 56 9.51 4.98 -9.28
CA SER A 56 8.09 4.92 -9.56
C SER A 56 7.28 4.69 -8.28
N ARG A 57 6.01 5.08 -8.35
CA ARG A 57 5.04 4.95 -7.26
C ARG A 57 3.67 4.63 -7.83
N ARG A 58 2.98 3.68 -7.20
CA ARG A 58 1.55 3.43 -7.41
C ARG A 58 0.90 3.16 -6.07
N THR A 59 -0.33 3.62 -5.91
CA THR A 59 -1.14 3.30 -4.73
C THR A 59 -2.32 2.45 -5.19
N GLU A 60 -2.56 1.33 -4.52
CA GLU A 60 -3.71 0.45 -4.76
C GLU A 60 -4.29 0.05 -3.39
N GLY A 61 -5.55 0.45 -3.14
CA GLY A 61 -6.15 0.29 -1.82
C GLY A 61 -5.36 1.00 -0.73
N THR A 62 -4.95 0.25 0.31
CA THR A 62 -4.15 0.77 1.42
C THR A 62 -2.64 0.65 1.22
N ASN A 63 -2.19 0.08 0.09
CA ASN A 63 -0.79 -0.14 -0.20
C ASN A 63 -0.25 0.91 -1.17
N THR A 64 0.96 1.39 -0.90
CA THR A 64 1.79 2.16 -1.81
C THR A 64 2.98 1.30 -2.23
N TYR A 65 3.02 0.94 -3.51
CA TYR A 65 4.11 0.19 -4.12
C TYR A 65 5.09 1.17 -4.74
N VAL A 66 6.36 1.04 -4.40
CA VAL A 66 7.41 1.95 -4.85
C VAL A 66 8.60 1.19 -5.42
N ALA A 67 9.17 1.73 -6.48
CA ALA A 67 10.48 1.31 -6.99
C ALA A 67 11.51 2.36 -6.60
N LEU A 68 12.64 1.92 -6.05
CA LEU A 68 13.71 2.77 -5.57
C LEU A 68 15.03 2.38 -6.24
N LYS A 69 15.87 3.37 -6.49
CA LYS A 69 17.26 3.18 -6.92
C LYS A 69 18.19 3.82 -5.90
N ALA A 70 19.10 3.04 -5.34
CA ALA A 70 20.14 3.53 -4.45
C ALA A 70 21.32 4.11 -5.25
N LYS A 71 22.10 5.01 -4.62
CA LYS A 71 23.32 5.60 -5.23
C LYS A 71 24.36 4.56 -5.63
N ASP A 72 24.42 3.43 -4.95
CA ASP A 72 25.30 2.30 -5.28
C ASP A 72 24.82 1.48 -6.49
N GLY A 73 23.73 1.90 -7.14
CA GLY A 73 23.16 1.27 -8.33
C GLY A 73 22.18 0.14 -8.05
N LYS A 74 22.00 -0.29 -6.79
CA LYS A 74 21.01 -1.32 -6.46
C LYS A 74 19.59 -0.77 -6.61
N GLU A 75 18.69 -1.64 -7.08
CA GLU A 75 17.28 -1.31 -7.25
C GLU A 75 16.41 -2.20 -6.36
N PHE A 76 15.34 -1.62 -5.82
CA PHE A 76 14.45 -2.27 -4.87
C PHE A 76 12.99 -2.02 -5.21
N ASN A 77 12.14 -2.99 -4.89
CA ASN A 77 10.70 -2.83 -4.83
C ASN A 77 10.26 -2.88 -3.38
N CYS A 78 9.48 -1.90 -2.93
CA CYS A 78 8.94 -1.86 -1.58
C CYS A 78 7.43 -1.70 -1.59
N ILE A 79 6.79 -2.21 -0.54
CA ILE A 79 5.37 -2.01 -0.23
C ILE A 79 5.30 -1.27 1.10
N VAL A 80 4.66 -0.09 1.09
CA VAL A 80 4.32 0.68 2.29
C VAL A 80 2.82 0.57 2.49
N ASN A 81 2.38 0.00 3.61
CA ASN A 81 0.95 -0.12 3.92
C ASN A 81 0.52 1.01 4.88
N GLY A 82 -0.55 1.72 4.53
CA GLY A 82 -1.10 2.83 5.31
C GLY A 82 -0.94 4.19 4.60
N GLY A 83 -0.70 5.24 5.40
CA GLY A 83 -0.49 6.61 4.92
C GLY A 83 -1.72 7.27 4.31
N ASN A 84 -2.90 6.72 4.58
CA ASN A 84 -4.19 7.16 4.03
C ASN A 84 -5.17 7.50 5.16
N LEU A 85 -6.36 8.01 4.82
CA LEU A 85 -7.35 8.41 5.82
C LEU A 85 -7.82 7.24 6.70
N LEU A 86 -7.91 6.03 6.16
CA LEU A 86 -8.35 4.84 6.93
C LEU A 86 -7.33 4.44 8.01
N SER A 87 -6.06 4.77 7.79
CA SER A 87 -4.97 4.56 8.75
C SER A 87 -4.67 5.83 9.56
N MET A 88 -5.46 6.90 9.41
CA MET A 88 -5.19 8.21 10.01
C MET A 88 -3.76 8.71 9.73
N GLY A 89 -3.22 8.37 8.56
CA GLY A 89 -1.84 8.69 8.17
C GLY A 89 -0.75 7.79 8.77
N MET A 90 -1.08 6.83 9.63
CA MET A 90 -0.13 5.85 10.14
C MET A 90 0.30 4.86 9.06
N THR A 91 1.48 4.27 9.24
CA THR A 91 2.07 3.31 8.28
C THR A 91 2.68 2.13 9.03
N ASN A 92 2.56 0.95 8.44
CA ASN A 92 3.35 -0.20 8.85
C ASN A 92 4.80 -0.08 8.35
N PRO A 93 5.77 -0.73 9.00
CA PRO A 93 7.12 -0.86 8.48
C PRO A 93 7.11 -1.35 7.03
N PRO A 94 7.90 -0.75 6.11
CA PRO A 94 7.92 -1.19 4.72
C PRO A 94 8.50 -2.60 4.58
N VAL A 95 7.96 -3.35 3.62
CA VAL A 95 8.55 -4.62 3.20
C VAL A 95 9.19 -4.41 1.83
N CYS A 96 10.47 -4.75 1.72
CA CYS A 96 11.25 -4.52 0.51
C CYS A 96 11.92 -5.79 0.00
N SER A 97 12.16 -5.85 -1.31
CA SER A 97 13.00 -6.85 -1.96
C SER A 97 13.86 -6.21 -3.05
N PRO A 98 15.00 -6.82 -3.42
CA PRO A 98 15.71 -6.43 -4.64
C PRO A 98 14.80 -6.51 -5.86
N LYS A 99 15.02 -5.63 -6.83
CA LYS A 99 14.27 -5.64 -8.09
C LYS A 99 14.40 -7.01 -8.78
N GLY A 100 13.27 -7.53 -9.27
CA GLY A 100 13.18 -8.87 -9.84
C GLY A 100 12.95 -9.99 -8.82
N GLN A 101 13.00 -9.70 -7.51
CA GLN A 101 12.65 -10.65 -6.45
C GLN A 101 11.26 -10.34 -5.88
N PRO A 102 10.49 -11.36 -5.48
CA PRO A 102 9.18 -11.15 -4.86
C PRO A 102 9.32 -10.43 -3.52
N VAL A 103 8.45 -9.43 -3.29
CA VAL A 103 8.32 -8.81 -1.97
C VAL A 103 7.54 -9.79 -1.08
N LYS A 104 8.21 -10.36 -0.07
CA LYS A 104 7.57 -11.27 0.90
C LYS A 104 6.83 -10.47 1.97
N ALA A 105 5.70 -9.88 1.62
CA ALA A 105 4.82 -9.25 2.60
C ALA A 105 4.10 -10.33 3.42
N ALA A 106 4.38 -10.41 4.73
CA ALA A 106 3.55 -11.18 5.64
C ALA A 106 2.20 -10.44 5.84
N PRO A 107 1.05 -11.12 5.82
CA PRO A 107 -0.27 -10.48 5.94
C PRO A 107 -0.50 -9.82 7.32
N PHE A 108 0.29 -10.20 8.32
CA PHE A 108 0.39 -9.56 9.63
C PHE A 108 1.88 -9.54 9.95
N GLY A 109 2.39 -8.40 10.42
CA GLY A 109 3.83 -8.20 10.68
C GLY A 109 4.47 -9.37 11.41
N GLN A 110 5.73 -9.64 11.09
CA GLN A 110 6.56 -10.56 11.87
C GLN A 110 6.67 -10.09 13.32
#